data_AF-A0AAJ3HQE3-F1
#
_entry.id   AF-A0AAJ3HQE3-F1
#
_cell.length_a   1.000
_cell.length_b   1.000
_cell.length_c   1.000
_cell.angle_alpha   90.00
_cell.angle_beta   90.00
_cell.angle_gamma   90.00
#
_symmetry.space_group_name_H-M   'P 1'
#
loop_
_entity.id
_entity.type
_entity.pdbx_description
1 polymer ?
#
loop_
_entity_poly.entity_id
_entity_poly.type
_entity_poly.pdbx_seq_one_letter_code
_entity_poly.pdbx_strand_id
1 'polypeptide(L)'
;MNSKKMTTNEIIEYLKEKGFPASLLDKEAIKSNRKLTPEEKEIFVKHIVDNLRTIVANKYLISCVTRFGPGLNEQFSFRHKNIVVDLDLKIIEKLLIVKVESVILDQSGDGVFALFRFYEGNKAKGEEGDKWMQDMLDQLLINSATLLISQGKSQLIH
;
A
#
# COMPACT_ATOMS: atom_id res chain seq x y z
N MET A 1 -14.86 18.09 23.36
CA MET A 1 -15.67 17.40 22.32
C MET A 1 -16.71 16.54 23.00
N ASN A 2 -18.00 16.86 22.84
CA ASN A 2 -19.07 15.95 23.27
C ASN A 2 -19.04 14.71 22.36
N SER A 3 -18.56 13.57 22.86
CA SER A 3 -18.61 12.32 22.12
C SER A 3 -20.04 11.78 22.14
N LYS A 4 -20.92 12.31 21.29
CA LYS A 4 -22.20 11.67 21.02
C LYS A 4 -21.89 10.25 20.53
N LYS A 5 -22.34 9.23 21.26
CA LYS A 5 -22.22 7.84 20.80
C LYS A 5 -23.01 7.71 19.50
N MET A 6 -22.32 7.38 18.41
CA MET A 6 -22.96 7.07 17.14
C MET A 6 -23.82 5.81 17.33
N THR A 7 -25.02 5.84 16.76
CA THR A 7 -25.89 4.68 16.62
C THR A 7 -25.28 3.68 15.62
N THR A 8 -25.69 2.41 15.68
CA THR A 8 -25.23 1.39 14.72
C THR A 8 -25.48 1.80 13.26
N ASN A 9 -26.59 2.47 12.98
CA ASN A 9 -26.89 2.96 11.63
C ASN A 9 -25.90 4.06 11.20
N GLU A 10 -25.60 5.02 12.08
CA GLU A 10 -24.62 6.07 11.79
C GLU A 10 -23.21 5.49 11.56
N ILE A 11 -22.83 4.43 12.31
CA ILE A 11 -21.56 3.72 12.10
C ILE A 11 -21.52 3.02 10.75
N ILE A 12 -22.59 2.31 10.38
CA ILE A 12 -22.67 1.60 9.10
C ILE A 12 -22.56 2.57 7.92
N GLU A 13 -23.31 3.67 7.94
CA GLU A 13 -23.25 4.66 6.87
C GLU A 13 -21.87 5.31 6.78
N TYR A 14 -21.27 5.67 7.92
CA TYR A 14 -19.90 6.18 7.95
C TYR A 14 -18.89 5.20 7.33
N LEU A 15 -18.96 3.91 7.69
CA LEU A 15 -18.05 2.90 7.14
C LEU A 15 -18.27 2.66 5.64
N LYS A 16 -19.52 2.69 5.15
CA LYS A 16 -19.81 2.65 3.71
C LYS A 16 -19.18 3.81 2.96
N GLU A 17 -19.32 5.04 3.48
CA GLU A 17 -18.71 6.24 2.89
C GLU A 17 -17.19 6.15 2.82
N LYS A 18 -16.56 5.45 3.78
CA LYS A 18 -15.12 5.17 3.79
C LYS A 18 -14.70 3.96 2.94
N GLY A 19 -15.63 3.36 2.19
CA GLY A 19 -15.36 2.25 1.29
C GLY A 19 -15.12 0.92 2.00
N PHE A 20 -15.62 0.76 3.24
CA PHE A 20 -15.53 -0.49 3.97
C PHE A 20 -16.39 -1.58 3.28
N PRO A 21 -15.97 -2.86 3.29
CA PRO A 21 -16.69 -3.91 2.57
C PRO A 21 -18.14 -4.06 3.03
N ALA A 22 -19.10 -3.85 2.12
CA ALA A 22 -20.53 -3.89 2.43
C ALA A 22 -20.98 -5.24 3.02
N SER A 23 -20.33 -6.34 2.63
CA SER A 23 -20.59 -7.68 3.16
C SER A 23 -20.27 -7.83 4.64
N LEU A 24 -19.46 -6.93 5.22
CA LEU A 24 -19.12 -6.91 6.65
C LEU A 24 -20.00 -5.94 7.46
N LEU A 25 -20.90 -5.20 6.81
CA LEU A 25 -21.73 -4.18 7.41
C LEU A 25 -23.14 -4.70 7.71
N ASP A 26 -23.23 -5.91 8.27
CA ASP A 26 -24.48 -6.49 8.74
C ASP A 26 -24.83 -5.94 10.14
N LYS A 27 -25.96 -5.26 10.23
CA LYS A 27 -26.44 -4.61 11.45
C LYS A 27 -26.70 -5.59 12.60
N GLU A 28 -27.27 -6.75 12.31
CA GLU A 28 -27.58 -7.74 13.35
C GLU A 28 -26.31 -8.47 13.80
N ALA A 29 -25.36 -8.72 12.88
CA ALA A 29 -24.04 -9.22 13.23
C ALA A 29 -23.26 -8.23 14.13
N ILE A 30 -23.29 -6.94 13.81
CA ILE A 30 -22.64 -5.88 14.61
C ILE A 30 -23.27 -5.78 16.00
N LYS A 31 -24.60 -5.76 16.10
CA LYS A 31 -25.30 -5.69 17.41
C LYS A 31 -25.06 -6.91 18.28
N SER A 32 -25.03 -8.09 17.69
CA SER A 32 -24.82 -9.36 18.42
C SER A 32 -23.36 -9.60 18.81
N ASN A 33 -22.43 -8.74 18.39
CA ASN A 33 -21.00 -8.90 18.59
C ASN A 33 -20.50 -10.30 18.16
N ARG A 34 -21.09 -10.82 17.08
CA ARG A 34 -20.74 -12.13 16.52
C ARG A 34 -19.29 -12.10 16.02
N LYS A 35 -18.56 -13.18 16.25
CA LYS A 35 -17.24 -13.36 15.62
C LYS A 35 -17.37 -13.50 14.11
N LEU A 36 -16.46 -12.85 13.38
CA LEU A 36 -16.36 -13.01 11.92
C LEU A 36 -16.11 -14.47 11.53
N THR A 37 -16.75 -14.93 10.45
CA THR A 37 -16.43 -16.22 9.81
C THR A 37 -15.04 -16.17 9.18
N PRO A 38 -14.43 -17.32 8.83
CA PRO A 38 -13.16 -17.34 8.10
C PRO A 38 -13.17 -16.46 6.83
N GLU A 39 -14.24 -16.52 6.04
CA GLU A 39 -14.39 -15.76 4.80
C GLU A 39 -14.51 -14.25 5.09
N GLU A 40 -15.29 -13.87 6.10
CA GLU A 40 -15.41 -12.48 6.54
C GLU A 40 -14.08 -11.93 7.07
N LYS A 41 -13.29 -12.74 7.78
CA LYS A 41 -11.94 -12.37 8.21
C LYS A 41 -11.04 -12.12 7.02
N GLU A 42 -11.10 -12.96 6.00
CA GLU A 42 -10.29 -12.78 4.80
C GLU A 42 -10.64 -11.47 4.07
N ILE A 43 -11.95 -11.19 3.90
CA ILE A 43 -12.43 -9.92 3.32
C ILE A 43 -11.96 -8.73 4.14
N PHE A 44 -12.08 -8.81 5.47
CA PHE A 44 -11.64 -7.76 6.38
C PHE A 44 -10.13 -7.52 6.23
N VAL A 45 -9.33 -8.58 6.30
CA VAL A 45 -7.87 -8.49 6.22
C VAL A 45 -7.42 -7.97 4.86
N LYS A 46 -8.07 -8.37 3.77
CA LYS A 46 -7.82 -7.81 2.43
C LYS A 46 -8.03 -6.30 2.40
N HIS A 47 -9.16 -5.82 2.92
CA HIS A 47 -9.43 -4.39 2.99
C HIS A 47 -8.38 -3.63 3.83
N ILE A 48 -7.93 -4.22 4.95
CA ILE A 48 -6.88 -3.62 5.77
C ILE A 48 -5.52 -3.60 5.03
N VAL A 49 -5.15 -4.68 4.33
CA VAL A 49 -3.94 -4.73 3.50
C VAL A 49 -3.97 -3.65 2.42
N ASP A 50 -5.11 -3.46 1.75
CA ASP A 50 -5.27 -2.42 0.75
C ASP A 50 -5.01 -1.02 1.34
N ASN A 51 -5.60 -0.72 2.50
CA ASN A 51 -5.36 0.55 3.19
C ASN A 51 -3.89 0.72 3.64
N LEU A 52 -3.26 -0.34 4.16
CA LEU A 52 -1.86 -0.31 4.58
C LEU A 52 -0.92 -0.07 3.40
N ARG A 53 -1.19 -0.69 2.24
CA ARG A 53 -0.46 -0.44 0.99
C ARG A 53 -0.56 1.03 0.58
N THR A 54 -1.77 1.59 0.58
CA THR A 54 -1.98 3.00 0.26
C THR A 54 -1.25 3.93 1.22
N ILE A 55 -1.22 3.61 2.52
CA ILE A 55 -0.46 4.39 3.52
C ILE A 55 1.03 4.35 3.21
N VAL A 56 1.59 3.17 2.97
CA VAL A 56 3.01 2.99 2.63
C VAL A 56 3.37 3.75 1.35
N ALA A 57 2.53 3.64 0.32
CA ALA A 57 2.74 4.34 -0.94
C ALA A 57 2.76 5.86 -0.76
N ASN A 58 1.79 6.42 -0.02
CA ASN A 58 1.76 7.85 0.28
C ASN A 58 2.97 8.31 1.10
N LYS A 59 3.37 7.55 2.13
CA LYS A 59 4.59 7.86 2.90
C LYS A 59 5.81 7.94 2.00
N TYR A 60 5.95 7.00 1.06
CA TYR A 60 7.05 6.99 0.12
C TYR A 60 7.03 8.21 -0.82
N LEU A 61 5.87 8.55 -1.38
CA LEU A 61 5.70 9.73 -2.22
C LEU A 61 6.07 11.03 -1.48
N ILE A 62 5.59 11.19 -0.25
CA ILE A 62 5.95 12.35 0.59
C ILE A 62 7.46 12.41 0.81
N SER A 63 8.10 11.28 1.13
CA SER A 63 9.56 11.19 1.25
C SER A 63 10.28 11.58 -0.05
N CYS A 64 9.77 11.19 -1.22
CA CYS A 64 10.33 11.61 -2.50
C CYS A 64 10.29 13.14 -2.68
N VAL A 65 9.19 13.81 -2.32
CA VAL A 65 9.14 15.29 -2.36
C VAL A 65 10.15 15.91 -1.41
N THR A 66 10.29 15.38 -0.19
CA THR A 66 11.28 15.86 0.77
C THR A 66 12.72 15.68 0.28
N ARG A 67 13.02 14.57 -0.40
CA ARG A 67 14.39 14.21 -0.83
C ARG A 67 14.78 14.78 -2.19
N PHE A 68 13.84 14.91 -3.12
CA PHE A 68 14.11 15.18 -4.53
C PHE A 68 13.42 16.44 -5.06
N GLY A 69 12.60 17.09 -4.23
CA GLY A 69 11.76 18.20 -4.64
C GLY A 69 10.57 17.76 -5.51
N PRO A 70 9.77 18.71 -6.00
CA PRO A 70 8.67 18.42 -6.90
C PRO A 70 9.15 17.85 -8.24
N GLY A 71 8.30 17.05 -8.87
CA GLY A 71 8.45 16.51 -10.22
C GLY A 71 8.16 17.55 -11.30
N LEU A 72 8.30 17.13 -12.56
CA LEU A 72 8.22 18.03 -13.73
C LEU A 72 6.84 18.70 -13.89
N ASN A 73 5.79 18.05 -13.41
CA ASN A 73 4.40 18.52 -13.47
C ASN A 73 3.81 18.83 -12.09
N GLU A 74 4.63 19.27 -11.13
CA GLU A 74 4.25 19.44 -9.71
C GLU A 74 3.81 18.13 -9.01
N GLN A 75 4.04 16.98 -9.65
CA GLN A 75 3.81 15.65 -9.09
C GLN A 75 5.00 15.16 -8.26
N PHE A 76 4.94 13.93 -7.75
CA PHE A 76 6.07 13.30 -7.07
C PHE A 76 7.10 12.82 -8.10
N SER A 77 8.39 12.87 -7.77
CA SER A 77 9.43 12.31 -8.64
C SER A 77 10.46 11.51 -7.87
N PHE A 78 10.94 10.44 -8.50
CA PHE A 78 12.12 9.71 -8.06
C PHE A 78 13.32 10.12 -8.91
N ARG A 79 14.44 10.44 -8.26
CA ARG A 79 15.67 10.86 -8.91
C ARG A 79 16.82 9.94 -8.51
N HIS A 80 17.48 9.37 -9.51
CA HIS A 80 18.70 8.59 -9.29
C HIS A 80 19.67 8.76 -10.46
N LYS A 81 20.84 9.35 -10.20
CA LYS A 81 21.82 9.72 -11.22
C LYS A 81 21.16 10.58 -12.31
N ASN A 82 21.17 10.12 -13.57
CA ASN A 82 20.58 10.83 -14.70
C ASN A 82 19.12 10.40 -14.99
N ILE A 83 18.50 9.65 -14.09
CA ILE A 83 17.13 9.15 -14.24
C ILE A 83 16.21 10.02 -13.38
N VAL A 84 15.13 10.48 -14.01
CA VAL A 84 13.98 11.08 -13.34
C VAL A 84 12.75 10.30 -13.76
N VAL A 85 11.98 9.82 -12.78
CA VAL A 85 10.71 9.11 -13.00
C VAL A 85 9.62 9.87 -12.26
N ASP A 86 8.58 10.29 -12.99
CA ASP A 86 7.38 10.82 -12.36
C ASP A 86 6.61 9.68 -11.68
N LEU A 87 6.16 9.94 -10.46
CA LEU A 87 5.49 8.98 -9.62
C LEU A 87 4.10 9.49 -9.26
N ASP A 88 3.15 8.56 -9.22
CA ASP A 88 1.86 8.74 -8.60
C ASP A 88 1.56 7.58 -7.64
N LEU A 89 0.45 7.68 -6.91
CA LEU A 89 0.02 6.68 -5.96
C LEU A 89 -0.15 5.29 -6.60
N LYS A 90 -0.75 5.24 -7.80
CA LYS A 90 -1.04 3.98 -8.50
C LYS A 90 0.23 3.28 -8.94
N ILE A 91 1.27 4.02 -9.35
CA ILE A 91 2.56 3.47 -9.73
C ILE A 91 3.21 2.77 -8.53
N ILE A 92 3.23 3.41 -7.36
CA ILE A 92 3.84 2.83 -6.17
C ILE A 92 3.03 1.65 -5.63
N GLU A 93 1.70 1.74 -5.60
CA GLU A 93 0.84 0.62 -5.23
C GLU A 93 1.04 -0.57 -6.19
N LYS A 94 1.11 -0.32 -7.50
CA LYS A 94 1.36 -1.37 -8.49
C LYS A 94 2.73 -2.01 -8.31
N LEU A 95 3.75 -1.21 -7.98
CA LEU A 95 5.09 -1.71 -7.69
C LEU A 95 5.08 -2.64 -6.48
N LEU A 96 4.42 -2.25 -5.39
CA LEU A 96 4.25 -3.09 -4.20
C LEU A 96 3.54 -4.40 -4.54
N ILE A 97 2.41 -4.34 -5.25
CA ILE A 97 1.64 -5.53 -5.63
C ILE A 97 2.49 -6.50 -6.47
N VAL A 98 3.17 -6.00 -7.51
CA VAL A 98 3.84 -6.85 -8.51
C VAL A 98 5.23 -7.32 -8.08
N LYS A 99 5.93 -6.56 -7.24
CA LYS A 99 7.33 -6.88 -6.87
C LYS A 99 7.49 -7.37 -5.44
N VAL A 100 6.52 -7.11 -4.57
CA VAL A 100 6.61 -7.45 -3.15
C VAL A 100 5.50 -8.43 -2.78
N GLU A 101 4.24 -8.04 -2.95
CA GLU A 101 3.11 -8.84 -2.49
C GLU A 101 2.99 -10.16 -3.24
N SER A 102 3.15 -10.16 -4.57
CA SER A 102 3.12 -11.39 -5.35
C SER A 102 4.15 -12.40 -4.87
N VAL A 103 5.37 -11.94 -4.54
CA VAL A 103 6.43 -12.81 -4.02
C VAL A 103 6.05 -13.40 -2.67
N ILE A 104 5.45 -12.59 -1.78
CA ILE A 104 4.98 -13.07 -0.47
C ILE A 104 3.85 -14.09 -0.63
N LEU A 105 2.90 -13.83 -1.55
CA LEU A 105 1.80 -14.74 -1.84
C LEU A 105 2.28 -16.06 -2.45
N ASP A 106 3.24 -16.01 -3.38
CA ASP A 106 3.81 -17.21 -4.02
C ASP A 106 4.58 -18.09 -3.00
N GLN A 107 5.12 -17.48 -1.95
CA GLN A 107 5.91 -18.16 -0.92
C GLN A 107 5.07 -18.58 0.31
N SER A 108 3.82 -18.15 0.42
CA SER A 108 3.01 -18.33 1.63
C SER A 108 1.67 -19.00 1.36
N GLY A 109 1.39 -20.08 2.10
CA GLY A 109 0.06 -20.70 2.14
C GLY A 109 -1.00 -19.88 2.89
N ASP A 110 -0.61 -18.82 3.59
CA ASP A 110 -1.50 -17.98 4.41
C ASP A 110 -2.18 -16.85 3.62
N GLY A 111 -1.85 -16.70 2.33
CA GLY A 111 -2.45 -15.73 1.43
C GLY A 111 -2.42 -14.30 1.99
N VAL A 112 -3.59 -13.66 2.06
CA VAL A 112 -3.72 -12.25 2.48
C VAL A 112 -3.26 -11.99 3.93
N PHE A 113 -3.29 -13.01 4.80
CA PHE A 113 -2.80 -12.87 6.17
C PHE A 113 -1.27 -12.71 6.23
N ALA A 114 -0.54 -13.28 5.26
CA ALA A 114 0.89 -13.07 5.14
C ALA A 114 1.20 -11.60 4.78
N LEU A 115 0.44 -11.01 3.86
CA LEU A 115 0.55 -9.60 3.50
C LEU A 115 0.24 -8.68 4.68
N PHE A 116 -0.80 -9.01 5.43
CA PHE A 116 -1.15 -8.25 6.64
C PHE A 116 -0.01 -8.23 7.65
N ARG A 117 0.59 -9.38 7.94
CA ARG A 117 1.74 -9.47 8.85
C ARG A 117 2.97 -8.74 8.32
N PHE A 118 3.19 -8.74 7.00
CA PHE A 118 4.26 -7.97 6.38
C PHE A 118 4.11 -6.47 6.67
N TYR A 119 2.93 -5.90 6.39
CA TYR A 119 2.70 -4.47 6.59
C TYR A 119 2.66 -4.06 8.07
N GLU A 120 1.92 -4.78 8.91
CA GLU A 120 1.88 -4.48 10.35
C GLU A 120 3.23 -4.74 11.03
N GLY A 121 3.96 -5.78 10.61
CA GLY A 121 5.31 -6.05 11.08
C GLY A 121 6.28 -4.93 10.73
N ASN A 122 6.19 -4.35 9.53
CA ASN A 122 6.98 -3.17 9.18
C ASN A 122 6.58 -1.95 10.03
N LYS A 123 5.29 -1.68 10.16
CA LYS A 123 4.75 -0.57 10.95
C LYS A 123 5.16 -0.66 12.43
N ALA A 124 5.19 -1.86 13.00
CA ALA A 124 5.61 -2.09 14.38
C ALA A 124 7.07 -1.68 14.66
N LYS A 125 7.92 -1.61 13.62
CA LYS A 125 9.31 -1.14 13.71
C LYS A 125 9.46 0.38 13.68
N GLY A 126 8.36 1.13 13.54
CA GLY A 126 8.40 2.60 13.54
C GLY A 126 9.31 3.18 12.44
N GLU A 127 10.19 4.11 12.82
CA GLU A 127 11.10 4.79 11.90
C GLU A 127 12.04 3.84 11.16
N GLU A 128 12.51 2.77 11.82
CA GLU A 128 13.36 1.77 11.18
C GLU A 128 12.60 1.05 10.06
N GLY A 129 11.32 0.71 10.30
CA GLY A 129 10.45 0.11 9.29
C GLY A 129 10.13 1.06 8.13
N ASP A 130 9.87 2.33 8.44
CA ASP A 130 9.63 3.35 7.41
C ASP A 130 10.89 3.53 6.53
N LYS A 131 12.09 3.58 7.13
CA LYS A 131 13.36 3.68 6.43
C LYS A 131 13.64 2.43 5.58
N TRP A 132 13.44 1.23 6.13
CA TRP A 132 13.61 -0.03 5.41
C TRP A 132 12.70 -0.11 4.17
N MET A 133 11.42 0.24 4.33
CA MET A 133 10.45 0.23 3.23
C MET A 133 10.81 1.25 2.14
N GLN A 134 11.27 2.44 2.53
CA GLN A 134 11.76 3.45 1.61
C GLN A 134 12.97 2.94 0.81
N ASP A 135 13.97 2.35 1.48
CA ASP A 135 15.18 1.86 0.83
C ASP A 135 14.86 0.69 -0.11
N MET A 136 13.94 -0.20 0.27
CA MET A 136 13.45 -1.27 -0.61
C MET A 136 12.80 -0.69 -1.88
N LEU A 137 11.92 0.30 -1.76
CA LEU A 137 11.26 0.94 -2.90
C LEU A 137 12.26 1.68 -3.81
N ASP A 138 13.21 2.40 -3.23
CA ASP A 138 14.30 3.03 -3.98
C ASP A 138 15.09 1.98 -4.79
N GLN A 139 15.46 0.85 -4.17
CA GLN A 139 16.18 -0.22 -4.87
C GLN A 139 15.36 -0.84 -6.01
N LEU A 140 14.06 -1.06 -5.79
CA LEU A 140 13.17 -1.56 -6.84
C LEU A 140 13.08 -0.62 -8.04
N LEU A 141 13.00 0.70 -7.78
CA LEU A 141 12.99 1.71 -8.84
C LEU A 141 14.34 1.82 -9.55
N ILE A 142 15.46 1.77 -8.83
CA ILE A 142 16.81 1.77 -9.40
C ILE A 142 17.00 0.56 -10.32
N ASN A 143 16.61 -0.63 -9.86
CA ASN A 143 16.73 -1.85 -10.64
C ASN A 143 15.86 -1.79 -11.91
N SER A 144 14.63 -1.29 -11.77
CA SER A 144 13.70 -1.13 -12.90
C SER A 144 14.23 -0.14 -13.93
N ALA A 145 14.74 1.02 -13.50
CA ALA A 145 15.29 2.03 -14.39
C ALA A 145 16.58 1.56 -15.08
N THR A 146 17.44 0.83 -14.36
CA THR A 146 18.67 0.24 -14.92
C THR A 146 18.34 -0.76 -16.03
N LEU A 147 17.32 -1.61 -15.81
CA LEU A 147 16.86 -2.56 -16.82
C LEU A 147 16.37 -1.83 -18.08
N LEU A 148 15.53 -0.80 -17.92
CA LEU A 148 15.01 -0.01 -19.05
C LEU A 148 16.13 0.65 -19.87
N ILE A 149 17.13 1.24 -19.20
CA ILE A 149 18.28 1.84 -19.89
C ILE A 149 19.10 0.79 -20.64
N SER A 150 19.32 -0.39 -20.04
CA SER A 150 20.08 -1.46 -20.67
C SER A 150 19.39 -1.98 -21.94
N GLN A 151 18.07 -2.11 -21.91
CA GLN A 151 17.26 -2.53 -23.04
C GLN A 151 17.23 -1.47 -24.16
N GLY A 152 17.10 -0.19 -23.79
CA GLY A 152 17.16 0.91 -24.77
C GLY A 152 18.52 1.01 -25.47
N LYS A 153 19.63 0.77 -24.75
CA LYS A 153 20.97 0.69 -25.36
C LYS A 153 21.12 -0.52 -26.29
N SER A 154 20.52 -1.66 -25.93
CA SER A 154 20.53 -2.87 -26.75
C SER A 154 19.80 -2.69 -28.09
N GLN A 155 18.77 -1.84 -28.15
CA GLN A 155 17.98 -1.59 -29.37
C GLN A 155 18.58 -0.52 -30.29
N LEU A 156 19.53 0.29 -29.80
CA LEU A 156 20.23 1.33 -30.59
C LEU A 156 21.52 0.81 -31.25
N ILE A 157 21.87 -0.47 -31.04
CA ILE A 157 22.97 -1.16 -31.72
C ILE A 157 22.35 -2.09 -32.77
N HIS A 158 21.78 -1.51 -33.83
CA HIS A 158 21.44 -2.20 -35.08
C HIS A 158 21.64 -1.24 -36.26
#